data_AF-A0AAJ1R7K9-F1
#
_entry.id   AF-A0AAJ1R7K9-F1
#
_cell.length_a   1.000
_cell.length_b   1.000
_cell.length_c   1.000
_cell.angle_alpha   90.00
_cell.angle_beta   90.00
_cell.angle_gamma   90.00
#
_symmetry.space_group_name_H-M   'P 1'
#
loop_
_entity.id
_entity.type
_entity.pdbx_description
1 polymer ?
#
loop_
_entity_poly.entity_id
_entity_poly.type
_entity_poly.pdbx_seq_one_letter_code
_entity_poly.pdbx_strand_id
1 'polypeptide(L)'
;MTQAELADGLTCQATISNLEINGVLPNFDILEGLTRRLSLTVVDILTTRLVTNPLILLQHQLDDECYGKVQTGLKKISRPSQDNFFERQQYDYLCASSSFHDGLIEDANFHCDQMINVPEKQRVWFHYALANTIKAEIWQQKDDLFKAGVCFDSVIDIIKKHPYTDPSFSMTSYIRIYQALAEHFLLVGNVDEAIRHLNKAFSILKQKNSIWHFGELMMIQAQVYYEKKMYGAQEKMISAVQELYKILKSPQLARMLDKLEA
;
A
#
# COMPACT_ATOMS: atom_id res chain seq x y z
N MET A 1 2.62 12.83 32.67
CA MET A 1 2.97 13.88 31.70
C MET A 1 2.11 13.66 30.46
N THR A 2 1.31 14.64 30.07
CA THR A 2 0.48 14.61 28.86
C THR A 2 1.32 14.92 27.62
N GLN A 3 0.82 14.61 26.42
CA GLN A 3 1.52 14.97 25.17
C GLN A 3 1.72 16.49 25.03
N ALA A 4 0.77 17.29 25.52
CA ALA A 4 0.88 18.75 25.54
C ALA A 4 1.99 19.21 26.51
N GLU A 5 2.07 18.62 27.70
CA GLU A 5 3.14 18.88 28.67
C GLU A 5 4.52 18.41 28.18
N LEU A 6 4.56 17.32 27.42
CA LEU A 6 5.79 16.79 26.83
C LEU A 6 6.28 17.67 25.68
N ALA A 7 5.36 18.15 24.84
CA ALA A 7 5.64 19.02 23.70
C ALA A 7 6.07 20.45 24.08
N ASP A 8 5.61 20.95 25.23
CA ASP A 8 5.73 22.35 25.64
C ASP A 8 7.15 22.94 25.49
N GLY A 9 7.33 23.96 24.65
CA GLY A 9 8.63 24.59 24.40
C GLY A 9 9.65 23.76 23.60
N LEU A 10 9.29 22.56 23.15
CA LEU A 10 10.13 21.68 22.32
C LEU A 10 9.55 21.45 20.93
N THR A 11 8.26 21.16 20.85
CA THR A 11 7.53 20.91 19.60
C THR A 11 6.03 21.13 19.82
N CYS A 12 5.17 20.70 18.90
CA CYS A 12 3.72 20.72 19.10
C CYS A 12 3.19 19.34 19.50
N GLN A 13 2.05 19.31 20.19
CA GLN A 13 1.40 18.06 20.61
C GLN A 13 1.17 17.11 19.43
N ALA A 14 0.82 17.65 18.25
CA ALA A 14 0.64 16.86 17.04
C ALA A 14 1.93 16.14 16.62
N THR A 15 3.10 16.76 16.79
CA THR A 15 4.39 16.12 16.51
C THR A 15 4.71 15.03 17.53
N ILE A 16 4.38 15.21 18.82
CA ILE A 16 4.52 14.14 19.82
C ILE A 16 3.60 12.97 19.50
N SER A 17 2.35 13.26 19.18
CA SER A 17 1.39 12.24 18.75
C SER A 17 1.89 11.52 17.48
N ASN A 18 2.46 12.25 16.52
CA ASN A 18 3.05 11.68 15.31
C ASN A 18 4.30 10.83 15.61
N LEU A 19 5.13 11.23 16.57
CA LEU A 19 6.30 10.50 17.03
C LEU A 19 5.92 9.19 17.72
N GLU A 20 4.93 9.23 18.61
CA GLU A 20 4.42 8.06 19.34
C GLU A 20 3.69 7.07 18.42
N ILE A 21 2.96 7.58 17.41
CA ILE A 21 2.14 6.75 16.51
C ILE A 21 2.94 6.20 15.33
N ASN A 22 3.76 7.04 14.69
CA ASN A 22 4.40 6.69 13.41
C ASN A 22 5.90 6.40 13.54
N GLY A 23 6.48 6.51 14.74
CA GLY A 23 7.89 6.22 14.95
C GLY A 23 8.83 7.11 14.13
N VAL A 24 8.37 8.29 13.69
CA VAL A 24 9.21 9.25 12.97
C VAL A 24 10.21 9.82 13.97
N LEU A 25 11.51 9.63 13.71
CA LEU A 25 12.54 10.29 14.51
C LEU A 25 12.42 11.79 14.28
N PRO A 26 12.22 12.58 15.34
CA PRO A 26 12.34 14.02 15.20
C PRO A 26 13.82 14.36 14.95
N ASN A 27 14.10 15.62 14.64
CA ASN A 27 15.50 16.07 14.60
C ASN A 27 16.17 15.87 15.97
N PHE A 28 17.50 15.84 15.98
CA PHE A 28 18.27 15.51 17.18
C PHE A 28 17.97 16.45 18.35
N ASP A 29 17.75 17.74 18.09
CA ASP A 29 17.46 18.76 19.12
C ASP A 29 16.13 18.49 19.85
N ILE A 30 15.09 18.13 19.10
CA ILE A 30 13.79 17.74 19.69
C ILE A 30 13.94 16.40 20.40
N LEU A 31 14.65 15.42 19.81
CA LEU A 31 14.87 14.12 20.43
C LEU A 31 15.58 14.26 21.79
N GLU A 32 16.63 15.07 21.86
CA GLU A 32 17.39 15.34 23.07
C GLU A 32 16.56 16.11 24.11
N GLY A 33 15.74 17.06 23.67
CA GLY A 33 14.81 17.76 24.55
C GLY A 33 13.80 16.81 25.20
N LEU A 34 13.24 15.88 24.42
CA LEU A 34 12.27 14.91 24.87
C LEU A 34 12.87 13.86 25.81
N THR A 35 14.05 13.31 25.48
CA THR A 35 14.75 12.33 26.32
C THR A 35 15.07 12.92 27.69
N ARG A 36 15.55 14.16 27.73
CA ARG A 36 15.85 14.89 28.96
C ARG A 36 14.60 15.06 29.84
N ARG A 37 13.46 15.41 29.23
CA ARG A 37 12.20 15.62 29.97
C ARG A 37 11.61 14.31 30.52
N LEU A 38 11.85 13.20 29.81
CA LEU A 38 11.45 11.86 30.22
C LEU A 38 12.47 11.16 31.13
N SER A 39 13.61 11.81 31.43
CA SER A 39 14.73 11.21 32.16
C SER A 39 15.24 9.91 31.51
N LEU A 40 15.21 9.87 30.18
CA LEU A 40 15.76 8.79 29.35
C LEU A 40 17.06 9.25 28.71
N THR A 41 17.91 8.30 28.33
CA THR A 41 19.04 8.58 27.44
C THR A 41 18.62 8.37 25.98
N VAL A 42 19.33 9.02 25.04
CA VAL A 42 19.13 8.75 23.60
C VAL A 42 19.37 7.26 23.29
N VAL A 43 20.28 6.62 24.02
CA VAL A 43 20.56 5.17 23.92
C VAL A 43 19.34 4.34 24.35
N ASP A 44 18.59 4.75 25.38
CA ASP A 44 17.38 4.04 25.82
C ASP A 44 16.27 4.08 24.77
N ILE A 45 16.11 5.19 24.05
CA ILE A 45 15.14 5.33 22.94
C ILE A 45 15.57 4.51 21.71
N LEU A 46 16.86 4.53 21.38
CA LEU A 46 17.39 3.78 20.25
C LEU A 46 17.38 2.26 20.50
N THR A 47 17.49 1.82 21.76
CA THR A 47 17.43 0.40 22.14
C THR A 47 15.98 -0.11 22.33
N THR A 48 15.02 0.73 22.70
CA THR A 48 13.57 0.34 22.72
C THR A 48 12.97 0.17 21.32
N ARG A 49 13.56 0.76 20.28
CA ARG A 49 13.14 0.60 18.87
C ARG A 49 13.25 -0.82 18.30
N LEU A 50 13.88 -1.74 19.02
CA LEU A 50 13.97 -3.14 18.60
C LEU A 50 12.74 -3.99 18.99
N VAL A 51 11.70 -3.39 19.61
CA VAL A 51 10.35 -3.98 19.60
C VAL A 51 9.64 -3.49 18.34
N THR A 52 10.05 -4.01 17.18
CA THR A 52 9.38 -3.76 15.90
C THR A 52 7.90 -4.10 16.08
N ASN A 53 6.99 -3.13 15.90
CA ASN A 53 5.55 -3.43 15.84
C ASN A 53 5.40 -4.57 14.82
N PRO A 54 4.86 -5.73 15.22
CA PRO A 54 4.88 -6.91 14.36
C PRO A 54 4.11 -6.65 13.06
N LEU A 55 3.11 -5.76 13.04
CA LEU A 55 2.39 -5.37 11.83
C LEU A 55 3.27 -4.62 10.84
N ILE A 56 4.27 -3.85 11.28
CA ILE A 56 5.23 -3.18 10.39
C ILE A 56 6.11 -4.22 9.70
N LEU A 57 6.60 -5.22 10.43
CA LEU A 57 7.36 -6.32 9.84
C LEU A 57 6.52 -7.10 8.82
N LEU A 58 5.25 -7.35 9.13
CA LEU A 58 4.33 -8.01 8.20
C LEU A 58 4.01 -7.13 6.99
N GLN A 59 3.96 -5.79 7.13
CA GLN A 59 3.82 -4.88 6.01
C GLN A 59 5.00 -4.99 5.05
N HIS A 60 6.23 -5.02 5.57
CA HIS A 60 7.41 -5.25 4.73
C HIS A 60 7.35 -6.60 4.02
N GLN A 61 6.93 -7.66 4.71
CA GLN A 61 6.73 -8.97 4.08
C GLN A 61 5.63 -8.94 3.01
N LEU A 62 4.57 -8.15 3.20
CA LEU A 62 3.52 -7.97 2.21
C LEU A 62 4.04 -7.21 0.98
N ASP A 63 4.86 -6.19 1.19
CA ASP A 63 5.51 -5.41 0.14
C ASP A 63 6.53 -6.27 -0.65
N ASP A 64 7.19 -7.23 0.01
CA ASP A 64 8.07 -8.24 -0.62
C ASP A 64 7.30 -9.45 -1.18
N GLU A 65 5.98 -9.34 -1.33
CA GLU A 65 5.08 -10.39 -1.84
C GLU A 65 5.17 -11.74 -1.10
N CYS A 66 5.64 -11.74 0.15
CA CYS A 66 5.76 -12.92 1.00
C CYS A 66 4.42 -13.25 1.69
N TYR A 67 3.33 -13.39 0.92
CA TYR A 67 1.96 -13.54 1.43
C TYR A 67 1.81 -14.65 2.48
N GLY A 68 2.41 -15.82 2.25
CA GLY A 68 2.38 -16.93 3.21
C GLY A 68 3.07 -16.63 4.56
N LYS A 69 4.14 -15.80 4.55
CA LYS A 69 4.77 -15.33 5.79
C LYS A 69 3.88 -14.33 6.52
N VAL A 70 3.22 -13.44 5.79
CA VAL A 70 2.24 -12.49 6.33
C VAL A 70 1.13 -13.23 7.06
N GLN A 71 0.48 -14.19 6.39
CA GLN A 71 -0.59 -14.99 7.01
C GLN A 71 -0.11 -15.76 8.25
N THR A 72 1.07 -16.40 8.17
CA THR A 72 1.66 -17.13 9.31
C THR A 72 1.98 -16.19 10.48
N GLY A 73 2.41 -14.96 10.19
CA GLY A 73 2.65 -13.92 11.19
C GLY A 73 1.35 -13.43 11.83
N LEU A 74 0.32 -13.16 11.03
CA LEU A 74 -0.99 -12.70 11.50
C LEU A 74 -1.65 -13.69 12.45
N LYS A 75 -1.46 -15.01 12.25
CA LYS A 75 -1.95 -16.06 13.16
C LYS A 75 -1.34 -16.00 14.57
N LYS A 76 -0.17 -15.36 14.71
CA LYS A 76 0.55 -15.21 15.99
C LYS A 76 0.24 -13.88 16.69
N ILE A 77 -0.43 -12.97 16.01
CA ILE A 77 -0.77 -11.64 16.52
C ILE A 77 -2.23 -11.65 16.93
N SER A 78 -2.50 -11.24 18.16
CA SER A 78 -3.89 -10.99 18.58
C SER A 78 -4.43 -9.77 17.83
N ARG A 79 -5.65 -9.88 17.31
CA ARG A 79 -6.31 -8.76 16.63
C ARG A 79 -6.32 -7.53 17.57
N PRO A 80 -5.87 -6.35 17.11
CA PRO A 80 -5.85 -5.14 17.93
C PRO A 80 -7.23 -4.75 18.48
N SER A 81 -7.25 -4.01 19.59
CA SER A 81 -8.50 -3.58 20.23
C SER A 81 -9.28 -2.61 19.34
N GLN A 82 -10.58 -2.48 19.62
CA GLN A 82 -11.46 -1.54 18.91
C GLN A 82 -11.04 -0.08 19.09
N ASP A 83 -10.38 0.24 20.22
CA ASP A 83 -9.94 1.59 20.53
C ASP A 83 -8.69 2.00 19.75
N ASN A 84 -7.89 1.03 19.29
CA ASN A 84 -6.76 1.28 18.39
C ASN A 84 -7.16 1.10 16.92
N PHE A 85 -7.99 2.04 16.43
CA PHE A 85 -8.56 1.97 15.08
C PHE A 85 -7.48 1.94 13.97
N PHE A 86 -6.31 2.54 14.18
CA PHE A 86 -5.23 2.55 13.20
C PHE A 86 -4.62 1.16 13.04
N GLU A 87 -4.12 0.56 14.12
CA GLU A 87 -3.52 -0.79 14.07
C GLU A 87 -4.56 -1.84 13.66
N ARG A 88 -5.81 -1.67 14.09
CA ARG A 88 -6.89 -2.58 13.69
C ARG A 88 -7.14 -2.56 12.18
N GLN A 89 -7.19 -1.38 11.57
CA GLN A 89 -7.34 -1.26 10.12
C GLN A 89 -6.09 -1.72 9.37
N GLN A 90 -4.88 -1.53 9.92
CA GLN A 90 -3.66 -2.09 9.36
C GLN A 90 -3.67 -3.62 9.41
N TYR A 91 -4.06 -4.21 10.54
CA TYR A 91 -4.22 -5.66 10.68
C TYR A 91 -5.23 -6.19 9.67
N ASP A 92 -6.41 -5.57 9.57
CA ASP A 92 -7.45 -5.97 8.62
C ASP A 92 -6.97 -5.82 7.16
N TYR A 93 -6.17 -4.79 6.83
CA TYR A 93 -5.55 -4.66 5.51
C TYR A 93 -4.55 -5.79 5.21
N LEU A 94 -3.66 -6.12 6.14
CA LEU A 94 -2.70 -7.22 5.98
C LEU A 94 -3.41 -8.56 5.78
N CYS A 95 -4.49 -8.82 6.54
CA CYS A 95 -5.37 -9.96 6.33
C CYS A 95 -5.98 -9.94 4.92
N ALA A 96 -6.63 -8.83 4.55
CA ALA A 96 -7.32 -8.71 3.26
C ALA A 96 -6.38 -8.94 2.07
N SER A 97 -5.24 -8.24 2.04
CA SER A 97 -4.29 -8.32 0.93
C SER A 97 -3.62 -9.68 0.84
N SER A 98 -3.19 -10.27 1.97
CA SER A 98 -2.55 -11.59 1.94
C SER A 98 -3.52 -12.72 1.60
N SER A 99 -4.80 -12.65 2.01
CA SER A 99 -5.84 -13.58 1.59
C SER A 99 -6.19 -13.43 0.11
N PHE A 100 -6.28 -12.18 -0.39
CA PHE A 100 -6.60 -11.92 -1.80
C PHE A 100 -5.56 -12.53 -2.73
N HIS A 101 -4.27 -12.31 -2.47
CA HIS A 101 -3.20 -12.83 -3.32
C HIS A 101 -3.00 -14.35 -3.24
N ASP A 102 -3.54 -14.99 -2.20
CA ASP A 102 -3.54 -16.45 -2.00
C ASP A 102 -4.83 -17.12 -2.53
N GLY A 103 -5.75 -16.32 -3.11
CA GLY A 103 -7.01 -16.81 -3.69
C GLY A 103 -8.13 -17.06 -2.66
N LEU A 104 -7.94 -16.68 -1.40
CA LEU A 104 -8.94 -16.76 -0.33
C LEU A 104 -9.88 -15.55 -0.40
N ILE A 105 -10.65 -15.46 -1.49
CA ILE A 105 -11.42 -14.26 -1.87
C ILE A 105 -12.48 -13.88 -0.81
N GLU A 106 -13.16 -14.84 -0.20
CA GLU A 106 -14.18 -14.55 0.81
C GLU A 106 -13.57 -14.01 2.11
N ASP A 107 -12.41 -14.52 2.53
CA ASP A 107 -11.65 -13.99 3.68
C ASP A 107 -11.16 -12.56 3.38
N ALA A 108 -10.66 -12.34 2.16
CA ALA A 108 -10.24 -11.01 1.72
C ALA A 108 -11.41 -10.01 1.75
N ASN A 109 -12.57 -10.42 1.23
CA ASN A 109 -13.77 -9.59 1.22
C ASN A 109 -14.26 -9.27 2.65
N PHE A 110 -14.26 -10.26 3.55
CA PHE A 110 -14.63 -10.07 4.95
C PHE A 110 -13.77 -8.98 5.61
N HIS A 111 -12.44 -9.02 5.46
CA HIS A 111 -11.57 -8.02 6.06
C HIS A 111 -11.69 -6.64 5.37
N CYS A 112 -11.98 -6.59 4.07
CA CYS A 112 -12.35 -5.34 3.41
C CYS A 112 -13.63 -4.73 3.99
N ASP A 113 -14.66 -5.54 4.26
CA ASP A 113 -15.89 -5.11 4.92
C ASP A 113 -15.63 -4.54 6.31
N GLN A 114 -14.69 -5.13 7.07
CA GLN A 114 -14.30 -4.61 8.38
C GLN A 114 -13.74 -3.19 8.29
N MET A 115 -12.96 -2.86 7.25
CA MET A 115 -12.39 -1.53 7.04
C MET A 115 -13.39 -0.53 6.45
N ILE A 116 -14.26 -0.98 5.54
CA ILE A 116 -15.23 -0.11 4.85
C ILE A 116 -16.35 0.34 5.79
N ASN A 117 -16.79 -0.55 6.69
CA ASN A 117 -17.88 -0.28 7.62
C ASN A 117 -17.44 0.49 8.88
N VAL A 118 -16.17 0.93 8.96
CA VAL A 118 -15.69 1.77 10.05
C VAL A 118 -16.39 3.15 10.00
N PRO A 119 -16.90 3.66 11.14
CA PRO A 119 -17.46 5.01 11.22
C PRO A 119 -16.47 6.06 10.71
N GLU A 120 -16.95 7.06 9.98
CA GLU A 120 -16.10 8.07 9.32
C GLU A 120 -15.09 8.73 10.27
N LYS A 121 -15.49 9.02 11.52
CA LYS A 121 -14.62 9.64 12.54
C LYS A 121 -13.42 8.77 12.97
N GLN A 122 -13.49 7.45 12.76
CA GLN A 122 -12.44 6.48 13.11
C GLN A 122 -11.76 5.89 11.87
N ARG A 123 -12.20 6.31 10.68
CA ARG A 123 -11.73 5.76 9.42
C ARG A 123 -10.35 6.31 9.11
N VAL A 124 -9.40 5.41 8.88
CA VAL A 124 -8.11 5.77 8.29
C VAL A 124 -8.32 5.79 6.78
N TRP A 125 -8.33 6.98 6.19
CA TRP A 125 -8.61 7.19 4.77
C TRP A 125 -7.78 6.27 3.85
N PHE A 126 -6.54 5.99 4.24
CA PHE A 126 -5.60 5.18 3.49
C PHE A 126 -5.99 3.70 3.45
N HIS A 127 -6.30 3.11 4.61
CA HIS A 127 -6.80 1.73 4.67
C HIS A 127 -8.17 1.60 4.00
N TYR A 128 -8.99 2.65 4.08
CA TYR A 128 -10.26 2.69 3.35
C TYR A 128 -10.08 2.69 1.83
N ALA A 129 -9.09 3.42 1.29
CA ALA A 129 -8.75 3.37 -0.13
C ALA A 129 -8.27 1.95 -0.53
N LEU A 130 -7.35 1.38 0.23
CA LEU A 130 -6.82 0.04 -0.04
C LEU A 130 -7.90 -1.06 0.02
N ALA A 131 -8.83 -0.97 0.97
CA ALA A 131 -9.97 -1.88 1.06
C ALA A 131 -10.89 -1.79 -0.16
N ASN A 132 -11.16 -0.57 -0.65
CA ASN A 132 -11.95 -0.37 -1.87
C ASN A 132 -11.21 -0.86 -3.11
N THR A 133 -9.88 -0.70 -3.17
CA THR A 133 -9.06 -1.27 -4.26
C THR A 133 -9.21 -2.78 -4.32
N ILE A 134 -8.98 -3.49 -3.20
CA ILE A 134 -9.11 -4.96 -3.16
C ILE A 134 -10.55 -5.39 -3.50
N LYS A 135 -11.57 -4.70 -2.97
CA LYS A 135 -12.97 -4.98 -3.33
C LYS A 135 -13.23 -4.82 -4.82
N ALA A 136 -12.68 -3.78 -5.43
CA ALA A 136 -12.87 -3.55 -6.86
C ALA A 136 -12.25 -4.69 -7.67
N GLU A 137 -11.04 -5.14 -7.30
CA GLU A 137 -10.37 -6.30 -7.91
C GLU A 137 -11.17 -7.60 -7.72
N ILE A 138 -11.78 -7.81 -6.55
CA ILE A 138 -12.69 -8.94 -6.31
C ILE A 138 -13.92 -8.88 -7.23
N TRP A 139 -14.51 -7.70 -7.44
CA TRP A 139 -15.62 -7.54 -8.38
C TRP A 139 -15.21 -7.76 -9.83
N GLN A 140 -13.99 -7.36 -10.21
CA GLN A 140 -13.43 -7.65 -11.53
C GLN A 140 -13.23 -9.14 -11.76
N GLN A 141 -12.76 -9.90 -10.76
CA GLN A 141 -12.68 -11.36 -10.85
C GLN A 141 -14.05 -12.04 -11.02
N LYS A 142 -15.13 -11.35 -10.64
CA LYS A 142 -16.52 -11.79 -10.80
C LYS A 142 -17.18 -11.21 -12.07
N ASP A 143 -16.41 -10.58 -12.96
CA ASP A 143 -16.85 -9.88 -14.18
C ASP A 143 -17.91 -8.77 -13.93
N ASP A 144 -18.05 -8.29 -12.70
CA ASP A 144 -18.97 -7.21 -12.34
C ASP A 144 -18.24 -5.85 -12.38
N LEU A 145 -17.95 -5.39 -13.60
CA LEU A 145 -17.18 -4.16 -13.83
C LEU A 145 -17.91 -2.90 -13.33
N PHE A 146 -19.24 -2.94 -13.22
CA PHE A 146 -20.01 -1.83 -12.67
C PHE A 146 -19.71 -1.65 -11.17
N LYS A 147 -19.80 -2.73 -10.38
CA LYS A 147 -19.48 -2.66 -8.94
C LYS A 147 -18.01 -2.37 -8.71
N ALA A 148 -17.12 -2.90 -9.55
CA ALA A 148 -15.71 -2.53 -9.51
C ALA A 148 -15.52 -1.02 -9.71
N GLY A 149 -16.20 -0.43 -10.71
CA GLY A 149 -16.19 1.00 -10.96
C GLY A 149 -16.63 1.83 -9.76
N VAL A 150 -17.72 1.46 -9.09
CA VAL A 150 -18.21 2.15 -7.88
C VAL A 150 -17.15 2.18 -6.77
N CYS A 151 -16.44 1.05 -6.57
CA CYS A 151 -15.34 1.01 -5.61
C CYS A 151 -14.16 1.89 -6.06
N PHE A 152 -13.78 1.86 -7.34
CA PHE A 152 -12.69 2.67 -7.87
C PHE A 152 -12.99 4.18 -7.87
N ASP A 153 -14.24 4.60 -8.10
CA ASP A 153 -14.64 6.00 -7.96
C ASP A 153 -14.34 6.53 -6.55
N SER A 154 -14.63 5.70 -5.53
CA SER A 154 -14.28 6.03 -4.14
C SER A 154 -12.76 6.14 -3.96
N VAL A 155 -11.98 5.23 -4.53
CA VAL A 155 -10.50 5.28 -4.49
C VAL A 155 -9.97 6.54 -5.15
N ILE A 156 -10.46 6.88 -6.34
CA ILE A 156 -10.08 8.07 -7.11
C ILE A 156 -10.33 9.34 -6.31
N ASP A 157 -11.51 9.47 -5.68
CA ASP A 157 -11.84 10.62 -4.86
C ASP A 157 -10.93 10.76 -3.63
N ILE A 158 -10.53 9.64 -3.02
CA ILE A 158 -9.62 9.64 -1.87
C ILE A 158 -8.22 10.09 -2.30
N ILE A 159 -7.64 9.49 -3.35
CA ILE A 159 -6.27 9.83 -3.78
C ILE A 159 -6.16 11.22 -4.42
N LYS A 160 -7.27 11.79 -4.92
CA LYS A 160 -7.33 13.21 -5.32
C LYS A 160 -7.20 14.15 -4.12
N LYS A 161 -7.85 13.82 -2.99
CA LYS A 161 -7.79 14.59 -1.74
C LYS A 161 -6.49 14.37 -0.97
N HIS A 162 -5.92 13.18 -1.12
CA HIS A 162 -4.68 12.75 -0.49
C HIS A 162 -3.70 12.31 -1.57
N PRO A 163 -3.11 13.25 -2.34
CA PRO A 163 -2.11 12.89 -3.33
C PRO A 163 -0.85 12.37 -2.65
N TYR A 164 -0.07 11.58 -3.37
CA TYR A 164 1.25 11.18 -2.92
C TYR A 164 2.15 12.41 -2.72
N THR A 165 2.60 12.64 -1.49
CA THR A 165 3.56 13.69 -1.13
C THR A 165 4.64 13.10 -0.24
N ASP A 166 5.90 13.42 -0.48
CA ASP A 166 6.99 12.99 0.40
C ASP A 166 7.06 13.88 1.66
N PRO A 167 7.07 13.33 2.89
CA PRO A 167 6.92 11.92 3.27
C PRO A 167 5.45 11.46 3.32
N SER A 168 5.12 10.34 2.67
CA SER A 168 3.78 9.70 2.70
C SER A 168 3.83 8.35 3.40
N PHE A 169 2.67 7.89 3.88
CA PHE A 169 2.45 6.59 4.56
C PHE A 169 3.11 5.38 3.89
N SER A 170 2.96 5.19 2.58
CA SER A 170 3.68 4.13 1.86
C SER A 170 3.65 4.33 0.35
N MET A 171 4.83 4.43 -0.27
CA MET A 171 4.97 4.45 -1.72
C MET A 171 4.36 3.21 -2.37
N THR A 172 4.62 2.02 -1.81
CA THR A 172 4.19 0.73 -2.38
C THR A 172 2.67 0.66 -2.53
N SER A 173 1.95 1.16 -1.52
CA SER A 173 0.48 1.18 -1.54
C SER A 173 -0.09 2.12 -2.61
N TYR A 174 0.51 3.30 -2.81
CA TYR A 174 0.10 4.17 -3.92
C TYR A 174 0.38 3.52 -5.28
N ILE A 175 1.52 2.84 -5.41
CA ILE A 175 1.83 2.10 -6.64
C ILE A 175 0.78 1.01 -6.88
N ARG A 176 0.39 0.22 -5.87
CA ARG A 176 -0.71 -0.78 -5.99
C ARG A 176 -2.03 -0.15 -6.40
N ILE A 177 -2.42 0.96 -5.79
CA ILE A 177 -3.65 1.68 -6.16
C ILE A 177 -3.61 2.12 -7.63
N TYR A 178 -2.52 2.74 -8.08
CA TYR A 178 -2.41 3.18 -9.47
C TYR A 178 -2.31 2.01 -10.46
N GLN A 179 -1.69 0.91 -10.05
CA GLN A 179 -1.66 -0.34 -10.82
C GLN A 179 -3.09 -0.85 -11.05
N ALA A 180 -3.86 -1.06 -9.98
CA ALA A 180 -5.23 -1.57 -10.05
C ALA A 180 -6.16 -0.63 -10.84
N LEU A 181 -6.01 0.68 -10.68
CA LEU A 181 -6.75 1.66 -11.49
C LEU A 181 -6.40 1.56 -12.99
N ALA A 182 -5.12 1.40 -13.32
CA ALA A 182 -4.71 1.27 -14.72
C ALA A 182 -5.27 -0.02 -15.35
N GLU A 183 -5.22 -1.14 -14.63
CA GLU A 183 -5.82 -2.41 -15.05
C GLU A 183 -7.34 -2.27 -15.24
N HIS A 184 -8.03 -1.61 -14.30
CA HIS A 184 -9.47 -1.34 -14.43
C HIS A 184 -9.81 -0.53 -15.67
N PHE A 185 -9.11 0.58 -15.90
CA PHE A 185 -9.40 1.42 -17.04
C PHE A 185 -9.08 0.75 -18.38
N LEU A 186 -8.10 -0.16 -18.43
CA LEU A 186 -7.92 -1.04 -19.59
C LEU A 186 -9.10 -1.99 -19.79
N LEU A 187 -9.56 -2.65 -18.72
CA LEU A 187 -10.70 -3.60 -18.79
C LEU A 187 -11.99 -2.94 -19.29
N VAL A 188 -12.23 -1.68 -18.95
CA VAL A 188 -13.41 -0.92 -19.44
C VAL A 188 -13.15 -0.18 -20.76
N GLY A 189 -11.99 -0.40 -21.39
CA GLY A 189 -11.63 0.18 -22.70
C GLY A 189 -11.22 1.65 -22.67
N ASN A 190 -11.03 2.24 -21.48
CA ASN A 190 -10.58 3.62 -21.33
C ASN A 190 -9.04 3.71 -21.23
N VAL A 191 -8.39 3.53 -22.38
CA VAL A 191 -6.92 3.46 -22.48
C VAL A 191 -6.23 4.74 -21.99
N ASP A 192 -6.83 5.91 -22.18
CA ASP A 192 -6.20 7.19 -21.80
C ASP A 192 -6.18 7.40 -20.28
N GLU A 193 -7.20 6.96 -19.54
CA GLU A 193 -7.18 6.93 -18.08
C GLU A 193 -6.14 5.92 -17.56
N ALA A 194 -6.04 4.74 -18.18
CA ALA A 194 -5.03 3.76 -17.82
C ALA A 194 -3.61 4.34 -17.93
N ILE A 195 -3.31 5.02 -19.04
CA ILE A 195 -2.04 5.72 -19.25
C ILE A 195 -1.80 6.78 -18.17
N ARG A 196 -2.84 7.54 -17.78
CA ARG A 196 -2.71 8.57 -16.76
C ARG A 196 -2.27 7.98 -15.42
N HIS A 197 -2.89 6.89 -15.00
CA HIS A 197 -2.55 6.21 -13.74
C HIS A 197 -1.18 5.54 -13.78
N LEU A 198 -0.82 4.88 -14.89
CA LEU A 198 0.53 4.36 -15.10
C LEU A 198 1.61 5.44 -15.00
N ASN A 199 1.40 6.58 -15.65
CA ASN A 199 2.34 7.69 -15.60
C ASN A 199 2.51 8.25 -14.18
N LYS A 200 1.46 8.22 -13.35
CA LYS A 200 1.57 8.59 -11.93
C LYS A 200 2.40 7.57 -11.15
N ALA A 201 2.17 6.27 -11.35
CA ALA A 201 3.00 5.23 -10.74
C ALA A 201 4.48 5.36 -11.13
N PHE A 202 4.79 5.48 -12.42
CA PHE A 202 6.17 5.66 -12.90
C PHE A 202 6.81 6.94 -12.37
N SER A 203 6.07 8.04 -12.26
CA SER A 203 6.58 9.29 -11.68
C SER A 203 7.00 9.11 -10.22
N ILE A 204 6.21 8.39 -9.43
CA ILE A 204 6.52 8.10 -8.02
C ILE A 204 7.77 7.22 -7.91
N LEU A 205 7.83 6.13 -8.69
CA LEU A 205 9.00 5.24 -8.72
C LEU A 205 10.27 5.99 -9.10
N LYS A 206 10.19 6.86 -10.11
CA LYS A 206 11.32 7.71 -10.54
C LYS A 206 11.75 8.67 -9.42
N GLN A 207 10.81 9.35 -8.76
CA GLN A 207 11.11 10.27 -7.66
C GLN A 207 11.83 9.56 -6.50
N LYS A 208 11.47 8.29 -6.25
CA LYS A 208 12.04 7.48 -5.16
C LYS A 208 13.22 6.60 -5.56
N ASN A 209 13.65 6.64 -6.83
CA ASN A 209 14.67 5.76 -7.38
C ASN A 209 14.39 4.28 -7.05
N SER A 210 13.13 3.86 -7.17
CA SER A 210 12.67 2.52 -6.83
C SER A 210 12.27 1.75 -8.08
N ILE A 211 12.53 0.44 -8.07
CA ILE A 211 12.13 -0.52 -9.10
C ILE A 211 11.02 -1.46 -8.63
N TRP A 212 10.40 -1.15 -7.49
CA TRP A 212 9.34 -1.95 -6.89
C TRP A 212 8.08 -1.96 -7.77
N HIS A 213 7.50 -3.16 -8.01
CA HIS A 213 6.41 -3.39 -8.99
C HIS A 213 6.66 -2.87 -10.41
N PHE A 214 7.91 -2.57 -10.77
CA PHE A 214 8.22 -1.92 -12.04
C PHE A 214 7.91 -2.83 -13.24
N GLY A 215 8.16 -4.13 -13.11
CA GLY A 215 7.87 -5.10 -14.18
C GLY A 215 6.37 -5.26 -14.42
N GLU A 216 5.57 -5.27 -13.36
CA GLU A 216 4.11 -5.36 -13.38
C GLU A 216 3.52 -4.14 -14.09
N LEU A 217 3.99 -2.93 -13.74
CA LEU A 217 3.60 -1.70 -14.44
C LEU A 217 4.01 -1.73 -15.93
N MET A 218 5.19 -2.26 -16.25
CA MET A 218 5.64 -2.43 -17.64
C MET A 218 4.75 -3.42 -18.42
N MET A 219 4.24 -4.47 -17.76
CA MET A 219 3.29 -5.40 -18.39
C MET A 219 1.96 -4.72 -18.73
N ILE A 220 1.43 -3.90 -17.81
CA ILE A 220 0.21 -3.13 -18.08
C ILE A 220 0.47 -2.11 -19.20
N GLN A 221 1.66 -1.49 -19.24
CA GLN A 221 2.08 -0.61 -20.33
C GLN A 221 2.18 -1.36 -21.67
N ALA A 222 2.59 -2.64 -21.67
CA ALA A 222 2.57 -3.46 -22.86
C ALA A 222 1.15 -3.70 -23.37
N GLN A 223 0.18 -3.93 -22.47
CA GLN A 223 -1.24 -4.01 -22.84
C GLN A 223 -1.75 -2.69 -23.43
N VAL A 224 -1.36 -1.54 -22.87
CA VAL A 224 -1.66 -0.23 -23.48
C VAL A 224 -1.14 -0.15 -24.93
N TYR A 225 0.07 -0.63 -25.19
CA TYR A 225 0.62 -0.65 -26.56
C TYR A 225 -0.17 -1.57 -27.49
N TYR A 226 -0.65 -2.71 -26.99
CA TYR A 226 -1.54 -3.59 -27.75
C TYR A 226 -2.83 -2.86 -28.17
N GLU A 227 -3.52 -2.23 -27.21
CA GLU A 227 -4.76 -1.48 -27.48
C GLU A 227 -4.53 -0.33 -28.48
N LYS A 228 -3.36 0.31 -28.43
CA LYS A 228 -2.95 1.35 -29.37
C LYS A 228 -2.40 0.82 -30.70
N LYS A 229 -2.42 -0.50 -30.92
CA LYS A 229 -1.89 -1.17 -32.12
C LYS A 229 -0.40 -0.89 -32.38
N MET A 230 0.35 -0.62 -31.31
CA MET A 230 1.79 -0.37 -31.32
C MET A 230 2.56 -1.67 -31.05
N TYR A 231 2.32 -2.70 -31.86
CA TYR A 231 2.80 -4.07 -31.60
C TYR A 231 4.33 -4.17 -31.47
N GLY A 232 5.10 -3.43 -32.28
CA GLY A 232 6.56 -3.41 -32.14
C GLY A 232 7.06 -2.78 -30.83
N ALA A 233 6.29 -1.88 -30.20
CA ALA A 233 6.61 -1.35 -28.88
C ALA A 233 6.19 -2.32 -27.77
N GLN A 234 5.05 -3.01 -27.94
CA GLN A 234 4.59 -4.07 -27.06
C GLN A 234 5.61 -5.21 -26.97
N GLU A 235 6.07 -5.76 -28.09
CA GLU A 235 7.04 -6.87 -28.12
C GLU A 235 8.34 -6.51 -27.40
N LYS A 236 8.86 -5.30 -27.63
CA LYS A 236 10.05 -4.80 -26.94
C LYS A 236 9.83 -4.68 -25.43
N MET A 237 8.65 -4.22 -25.02
CA MET A 237 8.30 -4.09 -23.61
C MET A 237 8.21 -5.46 -22.92
N ILE A 238 7.53 -6.43 -23.55
CA ILE A 238 7.40 -7.80 -23.03
C ILE A 238 8.79 -8.45 -22.90
N SER A 239 9.64 -8.33 -23.92
CA SER A 239 11.00 -8.86 -23.88
C SER A 239 11.82 -8.24 -22.73
N ALA A 240 11.72 -6.92 -22.52
CA ALA A 240 12.38 -6.26 -21.40
C ALA A 240 11.86 -6.74 -20.04
N VAL A 241 10.54 -6.97 -19.90
CA VAL A 241 9.95 -7.53 -18.69
C VAL A 241 10.46 -8.95 -18.41
N GLN A 242 10.54 -9.81 -19.44
CA GLN A 242 11.06 -11.17 -19.29
C GLN A 242 12.51 -11.18 -18.78
N GLU A 243 13.36 -10.27 -19.27
CA GLU A 243 14.72 -10.11 -18.73
C GLU A 243 14.73 -9.58 -17.30
N LEU A 244 13.86 -8.61 -16.98
CA LEU A 244 13.73 -8.08 -15.62
C LEU A 244 13.28 -9.16 -14.62
N TYR A 245 12.34 -10.02 -15.03
CA TYR A 245 11.85 -11.11 -14.19
C TYR A 245 12.95 -12.11 -13.79
N LYS A 246 13.93 -12.36 -14.67
CA LYS A 246 15.10 -13.22 -14.33
C LYS A 246 15.90 -12.69 -13.14
N ILE A 247 15.87 -11.37 -12.92
CA ILE A 247 16.58 -10.68 -11.84
C ILE A 247 15.69 -10.56 -10.61
N LEU A 248 14.48 -10.01 -10.76
CA LEU A 248 13.61 -9.65 -9.62
C LEU A 248 12.79 -10.83 -9.07
N LYS A 249 12.43 -11.80 -9.93
CA LYS A 249 11.65 -12.99 -9.57
C LYS A 249 10.36 -12.71 -8.78
N SER A 250 9.65 -11.63 -9.13
CA SER A 250 8.36 -11.30 -8.52
C SER A 250 7.30 -12.39 -8.79
N PRO A 251 6.63 -12.93 -7.76
CA PRO A 251 5.50 -13.84 -7.93
C PRO A 251 4.34 -13.25 -8.72
N GLN A 252 4.01 -11.98 -8.52
CA GLN A 252 2.94 -11.32 -9.28
C GLN A 252 3.32 -11.19 -10.75
N LEU A 253 4.55 -10.78 -11.05
CA LEU A 253 5.04 -10.67 -12.43
C LEU A 253 5.03 -12.02 -13.15
N ALA A 254 5.42 -13.09 -12.46
CA ALA A 254 5.36 -14.45 -12.98
C ALA A 254 3.94 -14.80 -13.47
N ARG A 255 2.93 -14.57 -12.61
CA ARG A 255 1.52 -14.81 -12.95
C ARG A 255 1.03 -14.00 -14.14
N MET A 256 1.54 -12.78 -14.32
CA MET A 256 1.19 -11.94 -15.48
C MET A 256 1.81 -12.46 -16.77
N LEU A 257 3.06 -12.95 -16.71
CA LEU A 257 3.74 -13.56 -17.85
C LEU A 257 3.08 -14.88 -18.26
N ASP A 258 2.70 -15.73 -17.31
CA ASP A 258 2.03 -17.01 -17.60
C ASP A 258 0.71 -16.81 -18.38
N LYS A 259 -0.03 -15.72 -18.09
CA LYS A 259 -1.27 -15.38 -18.80
C LYS A 259 -1.06 -14.94 -20.26
N LEU A 260 0.15 -14.53 -20.65
CA LEU A 260 0.45 -14.21 -22.05
C LEU A 260 0.68 -15.47 -22.89
N GLU A 261 1.09 -16.57 -22.26
CA GLU A 261 1.43 -17.83 -22.93
C GLU A 261 0.24 -18.80 -23.05
N ALA A 262 -0.87 -18.51 -22.36
CA ALA A 262 -2.11 -19.28 -22.32
C ALA A 262 -3.13 -18.81 -23.37
#